data_AF-A0A5C5R674-F1
#
_entry.id   AF-A0A5C5R674-F1
#
_cell.length_a   1.000
_cell.length_b   1.000
_cell.length_c   1.000
_cell.angle_alpha   90.00
_cell.angle_beta   90.00
_cell.angle_gamma   90.00
#
_symmetry.space_group_name_H-M   'P 1'
#
loop_
_entity.id
_entity.type
_entity.pdbx_description
1 polymer ?
#
loop_
_entity_poly.entity_id
_entity_poly.type
_entity_poly.pdbx_seq_one_letter_code
_entity_poly.pdbx_strand_id
1 'polypeptide(L)'
;MTVLVAGQDPAGAAAVADRLGGDAAAIGADGVPVPLGEHRGDHDVLVYVLDACVPADAVDVAALGRLRAALPTVLAATGADVYPDAPDVLAESGRRLGGEVVSVQPDSGGGFAALRAALADPPPRSVDPAARGAEPGPP
;
A
#
# COMPACT_ATOMS: atom_id res chain seq x y z
N MET A 1 -14.36 0.53 8.69
CA MET A 1 -13.29 0.27 7.71
C MET A 1 -12.06 -0.18 8.46
N THR A 2 -11.66 -1.44 8.30
CA THR A 2 -10.39 -1.98 8.82
C THR A 2 -9.30 -1.78 7.77
N VAL A 3 -8.13 -1.33 8.20
CA VAL A 3 -7.00 -0.99 7.30
C VAL A 3 -5.84 -1.92 7.59
N LEU A 4 -5.35 -2.58 6.54
CA LEU A 4 -4.02 -3.18 6.53
C LEU A 4 -3.04 -2.14 5.97
N VAL A 5 -1.90 -1.94 6.64
CA VAL A 5 -0.79 -1.13 6.16
C VAL A 5 0.38 -2.05 5.91
N ALA A 6 0.87 -2.09 4.68
CA ALA A 6 1.93 -3.01 4.30
C ALA A 6 2.97 -2.33 3.42
N GLY A 7 4.22 -2.76 3.51
CA GLY A 7 5.31 -2.22 2.70
C GLY A 7 6.57 -3.06 2.85
N GLN A 8 7.57 -2.76 2.02
CA GLN A 8 8.88 -3.39 2.15
C GLN A 8 9.68 -2.85 3.34
N ASP A 9 9.44 -1.59 3.73
CA ASP A 9 9.95 -1.01 4.96
C ASP A 9 8.99 -1.31 6.13
N PRO A 10 9.36 -2.22 7.06
CA PRO A 10 8.50 -2.57 8.19
C PRO A 10 8.30 -1.40 9.15
N ALA A 11 9.29 -0.51 9.28
CA ALA A 11 9.22 0.61 10.21
C ALA A 11 8.21 1.65 9.72
N GLY A 12 8.30 2.05 8.45
CA GLY A 12 7.33 2.95 7.82
C GLY A 12 5.91 2.38 7.83
N ALA A 13 5.74 1.09 7.53
CA ALA A 13 4.44 0.43 7.58
C ALA A 13 3.83 0.45 9.00
N ALA A 14 4.63 0.11 10.02
CA ALA A 14 4.18 0.14 11.41
C ALA A 14 3.82 1.56 11.89
N ALA A 15 4.63 2.57 11.54
CA ALA A 15 4.39 3.96 11.94
C ALA A 15 3.11 4.53 11.30
N VAL A 16 2.83 4.20 10.04
CA VAL A 16 1.59 4.59 9.37
C VAL A 16 0.39 3.83 9.97
N ALA A 17 0.53 2.53 10.26
CA ALA A 17 -0.52 1.72 10.89
C ALA A 17 -0.93 2.27 12.25
N ASP A 18 0.03 2.56 13.13
CA ASP A 18 -0.21 3.11 14.48
C ASP A 18 -1.06 4.37 14.41
N ARG A 19 -0.70 5.29 13.50
CA ARG A 19 -1.40 6.56 13.33
C ARG A 19 -2.78 6.43 12.68
N LEU A 20 -3.00 5.41 11.86
CA LEU A 20 -4.33 5.08 11.31
C LEU A 20 -5.19 4.26 12.29
N GLY A 21 -4.58 3.66 13.32
CA GLY A 21 -5.24 2.65 14.16
C GLY A 21 -5.46 1.32 13.43
N GLY A 22 -4.67 1.04 12.39
CA GLY A 22 -4.75 -0.16 11.55
C GLY A 22 -3.77 -1.26 11.96
N ASP A 23 -3.74 -2.32 11.17
CA ASP A 23 -2.81 -3.44 11.33
C ASP A 23 -1.60 -3.26 10.40
N ALA A 24 -0.42 -3.72 10.83
CA ALA A 24 0.82 -3.58 10.06
C ALA A 24 1.33 -4.92 9.54
N ALA A 25 1.91 -4.93 8.33
CA ALA A 25 2.60 -6.08 7.76
C ALA A 25 3.85 -5.66 6.97
N ALA A 26 4.86 -6.52 6.96
CA ALA A 26 5.96 -6.44 6.01
C ALA A 26 5.62 -7.24 4.74
N ILE A 27 6.15 -6.82 3.60
CA ILE A 27 5.94 -7.49 2.31
C ILE A 27 7.28 -7.86 1.68
N GLY A 28 7.46 -9.15 1.43
CA GLY A 28 8.60 -9.69 0.70
C GLY A 28 8.35 -9.79 -0.80
N ALA A 29 9.32 -10.40 -1.50
CA ALA A 29 9.26 -10.59 -2.95
C ALA A 29 8.12 -11.50 -3.45
N ASP A 30 7.65 -12.39 -2.57
CA ASP A 30 6.49 -13.25 -2.80
C ASP A 30 5.16 -12.48 -2.76
N GLY A 31 5.16 -11.24 -2.25
CA GLY A 31 3.96 -10.42 -2.08
C GLY A 31 3.05 -10.91 -0.96
N VAL A 32 3.53 -11.78 -0.06
CA VAL A 32 2.76 -12.31 1.06
C VAL A 32 2.91 -11.37 2.25
N PRO A 33 1.80 -10.82 2.82
CA PRO A 33 1.85 -10.05 4.05
C PRO A 33 2.33 -10.88 5.23
N VAL A 34 3.42 -10.44 5.85
CA VAL A 34 3.92 -10.97 7.12
C VAL A 34 3.51 -10.01 8.23
N PRO A 35 2.64 -10.43 9.18
CA PRO A 35 2.19 -9.57 10.28
C PRO A 35 3.36 -9.02 11.10
N LEU A 36 3.31 -7.72 11.43
CA LEU A 36 4.24 -7.07 12.35
C LEU A 36 3.71 -7.00 13.80
N GLY A 37 2.65 -7.75 14.10
CA GLY A 37 1.97 -7.80 15.39
C GLY A 37 0.72 -8.68 15.32
N GLU A 38 -0.14 -8.57 16.33
CA GLU A 38 -1.46 -9.22 16.28
C GLU A 38 -2.33 -8.58 15.19
N HIS A 39 -2.84 -9.38 14.25
CA HIS A 39 -3.82 -8.95 13.25
C HIS A 39 -5.24 -9.17 13.77
N ARG A 40 -6.10 -8.18 13.54
CA ARG A 40 -7.47 -8.16 14.05
C ARG A 40 -8.47 -8.94 13.18
N GLY A 41 -8.00 -9.54 12.08
CA GLY A 41 -8.81 -10.32 11.15
C GLY A 41 -8.79 -9.73 9.74
N ASP A 42 -9.91 -9.85 9.02
CA ASP A 42 -10.02 -9.38 7.64
C ASP A 42 -9.98 -7.83 7.52
N HIS A 43 -9.42 -7.35 6.40
CA HIS A 43 -9.24 -5.93 6.12
C HIS A 43 -10.12 -5.45 4.97
N ASP A 44 -10.67 -4.24 5.06
CA ASP A 44 -11.50 -3.63 4.02
C ASP A 44 -10.65 -2.99 2.90
N VAL A 45 -9.48 -2.45 3.27
CA VAL A 45 -8.59 -1.67 2.39
C VAL A 45 -7.13 -1.84 2.80
N LEU A 46 -6.24 -1.70 1.81
CA LEU A 46 -4.79 -1.71 1.98
C LEU A 46 -4.21 -0.30 1.79
N VAL A 47 -3.24 0.07 2.63
CA VAL A 47 -2.27 1.12 2.35
C VAL A 47 -0.93 0.48 2.04
N TYR A 48 -0.44 0.65 0.81
CA TYR A 48 0.90 0.22 0.43
C TYR A 48 1.89 1.35 0.67
N VAL A 49 2.83 1.16 1.59
CA VAL A 49 3.77 2.18 2.05
C VAL A 49 5.14 1.98 1.39
N LEU A 50 5.64 3.06 0.79
CA LEU A 50 6.96 3.19 0.21
C LEU A 50 7.85 4.09 1.09
N ASP A 51 9.15 4.00 0.86
CA ASP A 51 10.12 5.01 1.31
C ASP A 51 10.28 6.06 0.21
N ALA A 52 10.15 7.35 0.56
CA ALA A 52 10.30 8.45 -0.39
C ALA A 52 11.74 8.65 -0.91
N CYS A 53 12.74 7.96 -0.36
CA CYS A 53 14.12 8.02 -0.88
C CYS A 53 14.42 6.99 -1.97
N VAL A 54 13.59 5.96 -2.13
CA VAL A 54 13.82 4.90 -3.13
C VAL A 54 12.61 4.82 -4.06
N PRO A 55 12.79 4.92 -5.39
CA PRO A 55 11.69 4.72 -6.31
C PRO A 55 11.23 3.26 -6.28
N ALA A 56 9.91 3.04 -6.33
CA ALA A 56 9.33 1.70 -6.31
C ALA A 56 9.98 0.78 -7.36
N ASP A 57 10.29 -0.45 -6.98
CA ASP A 57 11.04 -1.40 -7.82
C ASP A 57 10.16 -2.54 -8.38
N ALA A 58 10.78 -3.54 -8.99
CA ALA A 58 10.06 -4.68 -9.55
C ALA A 58 9.40 -5.56 -8.49
N VAL A 59 9.94 -5.59 -7.27
CA VAL A 59 9.32 -6.29 -6.15
C VAL A 59 8.07 -5.56 -5.71
N ASP A 60 8.11 -4.23 -5.60
CA ASP A 60 6.93 -3.43 -5.27
C ASP A 60 5.81 -3.65 -6.29
N VAL A 61 6.14 -3.62 -7.58
CA VAL A 61 5.17 -3.87 -8.67
C VAL A 61 4.54 -5.26 -8.53
N ALA A 62 5.34 -6.30 -8.30
CA ALA A 62 4.85 -7.67 -8.19
C ALA A 62 3.99 -7.88 -6.93
N ALA A 63 4.45 -7.35 -5.79
CA ALA A 63 3.74 -7.41 -4.53
C ALA A 63 2.39 -6.68 -4.61
N LEU A 64 2.42 -5.41 -5.04
CA LEU A 64 1.24 -4.58 -5.18
C LEU A 64 0.22 -5.16 -6.16
N GLY A 65 0.69 -5.76 -7.27
CA GLY A 65 -0.19 -6.43 -8.24
C GLY A 65 -1.04 -7.54 -7.59
N ARG A 66 -0.44 -8.38 -6.76
CA ARG A 66 -1.16 -9.44 -6.01
C ARG A 66 -2.11 -8.85 -4.99
N LEU A 67 -1.66 -7.84 -4.25
CA LEU A 67 -2.45 -7.22 -3.19
C LEU A 67 -3.69 -6.49 -3.72
N ARG A 68 -3.56 -5.80 -4.86
CA ARG A 68 -4.69 -5.10 -5.52
C ARG A 68 -5.77 -6.02 -6.06
N ALA A 69 -5.46 -7.29 -6.31
CA ALA A 69 -6.46 -8.29 -6.66
C ALA A 69 -7.33 -8.67 -5.45
N ALA A 70 -6.78 -8.60 -4.23
CA ALA A 70 -7.47 -8.95 -3.00
C ALA A 70 -8.20 -7.75 -2.37
N LEU A 71 -7.55 -6.58 -2.31
CA LEU A 71 -8.04 -5.41 -1.58
C LEU A 71 -7.93 -4.11 -2.42
N PRO A 72 -8.90 -3.18 -2.27
CA PRO A 72 -8.70 -1.80 -2.72
C PRO A 72 -7.43 -1.26 -2.08
N THR A 73 -6.57 -0.58 -2.84
CA THR A 73 -5.23 -0.22 -2.36
C THR A 73 -4.90 1.25 -2.62
N VAL A 74 -4.57 1.98 -1.57
CA VAL A 74 -4.04 3.35 -1.62
C VAL A 74 -2.52 3.30 -1.49
N LEU A 75 -1.80 4.12 -2.25
CA LEU A 75 -0.35 4.23 -2.16
C LEU A 75 0.03 5.39 -1.26
N ALA A 76 1.01 5.17 -0.39
CA ALA A 76 1.57 6.20 0.46
C ALA A 76 3.11 6.11 0.48
N ALA A 77 3.78 7.21 0.76
CA ALA A 77 5.23 7.23 0.95
C ALA A 77 5.62 8.03 2.20
N THR A 78 6.56 7.50 2.97
CA THR A 78 7.10 8.13 4.18
C THR A 78 8.44 8.84 3.93
N GLY A 79 8.78 9.85 4.74
CA GLY A 79 10.10 10.49 4.72
C GLY A 79 10.31 11.57 3.65
N ALA A 80 9.28 11.92 2.88
CA ALA A 80 9.40 12.92 1.81
C ALA A 80 9.81 14.34 2.25
N ASP A 81 9.66 14.69 3.54
CA ASP A 81 10.12 15.98 4.08
C ASP A 81 11.63 16.03 4.33
N VAL A 82 12.30 14.88 4.35
CA VAL A 82 13.75 14.75 4.53
C VAL A 82 14.49 14.87 3.20
N TYR A 83 13.89 14.43 2.09
CA TYR A 83 14.58 14.28 0.81
C TYR A 83 14.13 15.34 -0.21
N PRO A 84 15.05 16.21 -0.69
CA PRO A 84 14.72 17.24 -1.69
C PRO A 84 14.14 16.68 -2.98
N ASP A 85 14.59 15.48 -3.38
CA ASP A 85 14.18 14.81 -4.62
C ASP A 85 12.93 13.93 -4.44
N ALA A 86 12.32 13.91 -3.24
CA ALA A 86 11.13 13.11 -2.96
C ALA A 86 9.98 13.33 -3.95
N PRO A 87 9.66 14.57 -4.41
CA PRO A 87 8.59 14.77 -5.38
C PRO A 87 8.79 13.97 -6.68
N ASP A 88 10.03 13.89 -7.17
CA ASP A 88 10.37 13.16 -8.39
C ASP A 88 10.32 11.64 -8.16
N VAL A 89 10.78 11.17 -6.99
CA VAL A 89 10.72 9.75 -6.58
C VAL A 89 9.26 9.28 -6.43
N LEU A 90 8.40 10.09 -5.81
CA LEU A 90 6.98 9.79 -5.66
C LEU A 90 6.27 9.76 -7.01
N ALA A 91 6.60 10.70 -7.91
CA ALA A 91 6.05 10.71 -9.26
C ALA A 91 6.48 9.48 -10.06
N GLU A 92 7.75 9.08 -9.99
CA GLU A 92 8.25 7.86 -10.64
C GLU A 92 7.61 6.60 -10.06
N SER A 93 7.50 6.51 -8.73
CA SER A 93 6.83 5.39 -8.06
C SER A 93 5.36 5.30 -8.46
N GLY A 94 4.67 6.44 -8.52
CA GLY A 94 3.28 6.50 -8.96
C GLY A 94 3.10 6.05 -10.42
N ARG A 95 4.04 6.41 -11.32
CA ARG A 95 4.04 5.90 -12.70
C ARG A 95 4.23 4.39 -12.76
N ARG A 96 5.19 3.84 -12.02
CA ARG A 96 5.50 2.40 -11.99
C ARG A 96 4.37 1.58 -11.41
N LEU A 97 3.76 2.08 -10.34
CA LEU A 97 2.68 1.42 -9.62
C LEU A 97 1.30 1.79 -10.14
N GLY A 98 1.18 2.68 -11.12
CA GLY A 98 -0.10 3.06 -11.73
C GLY A 98 -1.09 3.69 -10.73
N GLY A 99 -0.64 4.65 -9.92
CA GLY A 99 -1.49 5.36 -8.97
C GLY A 99 -0.81 6.60 -8.37
N GLU A 100 -1.62 7.47 -7.75
CA GLU A 100 -1.08 8.61 -6.98
C GLU A 100 -0.49 8.11 -5.66
N VAL A 101 0.69 8.61 -5.29
CA VAL A 101 1.37 8.28 -4.04
C VAL A 101 1.19 9.43 -3.06
N VAL A 102 0.44 9.19 -1.97
CA VAL A 102 0.22 10.19 -0.93
C VAL A 102 1.46 10.30 -0.05
N SER A 103 2.10 11.48 -0.04
CA SER A 103 3.17 11.75 0.92
C SER A 103 2.60 11.84 2.34
N VAL A 104 3.15 11.05 3.27
CA VAL A 104 2.75 11.05 4.68
C VAL A 104 3.96 11.09 5.61
N GLN A 105 3.83 11.80 6.72
CA GLN A 105 4.88 11.92 7.72
C GLN A 105 4.35 11.44 9.07
N PRO A 106 4.65 10.20 9.50
CA PRO A 106 4.10 9.64 10.73
C PRO A 106 4.39 10.48 11.97
N ASP A 107 5.61 11.02 12.09
CA ASP A 107 6.07 11.78 13.26
C ASP A 107 5.37 13.14 13.39
N SER A 108 5.26 13.89 12.30
CA SER A 108 4.61 15.21 12.29
C SER A 108 3.10 15.14 12.04
N GLY A 109 2.62 14.02 11.51
CA GLY A 109 1.24 13.82 11.06
C GLY A 109 0.89 14.44 9.70
N GLY A 110 1.88 15.00 8.99
CA GLY A 110 1.68 15.57 7.65
C GLY A 110 1.09 14.54 6.69
N GLY A 111 0.20 14.98 5.79
CA GLY A 111 -0.37 14.14 4.72
C GLY A 111 -1.47 13.16 5.15
N PHE A 112 -1.68 12.89 6.45
CA PHE A 112 -2.69 11.93 6.90
C PHE A 112 -4.13 12.35 6.61
N ALA A 113 -4.41 13.65 6.48
CA ALA A 113 -5.72 14.13 6.04
C ALA A 113 -6.00 13.72 4.58
N ALA A 114 -5.01 13.86 3.70
CA ALA A 114 -5.11 13.41 2.31
C ALA A 114 -5.18 11.88 2.23
N LEU A 115 -4.40 11.17 3.05
CA LEU A 115 -4.46 9.70 3.11
C LEU A 115 -5.85 9.22 3.57
N ARG A 116 -6.44 9.84 4.59
CA ARG A 116 -7.80 9.52 5.04
C ARG A 116 -8.86 9.83 3.99
N ALA A 117 -8.69 10.90 3.21
CA ALA A 117 -9.57 11.22 2.09
C ALA A 117 -9.48 10.15 0.99
N ALA A 118 -8.26 9.74 0.61
CA ALA A 118 -8.05 8.66 -0.35
C ALA A 118 -8.59 7.30 0.13
N LEU A 119 -8.53 7.05 1.44
CA LEU A 119 -9.11 5.84 2.05
C LEU A 119 -10.64 5.85 2.12
N ALA A 120 -11.29 7.03 2.09
CA ALA A 120 -12.74 7.12 2.06
C ALA A 120 -13.33 6.77 0.68
N ASP A 121 -12.53 6.90 -0.37
CA ASP A 121 -12.87 6.53 -1.76
C ASP A 121 -11.68 5.82 -2.42
N PRO A 122 -11.36 4.58 -1.97
CA PRO A 122 -10.19 3.88 -2.46
C PRO A 122 -10.41 3.41 -3.90
N PRO A 123 -9.34 3.34 -4.72
CA PRO A 123 -9.46 2.83 -6.09
C PRO A 123 -10.01 1.39 -6.06
N PRO A 124 -10.86 1.03 -7.04
CA PRO A 124 -11.45 -0.30 -7.07
C PRO A 124 -10.36 -1.37 -7.19
N ARG A 125 -10.67 -2.58 -6.69
CA ARG A 125 -9.80 -3.75 -6.83
C ARG A 125 -9.46 -3.96 -8.31
N SER A 126 -8.20 -4.25 -8.59
CA SER A 126 -7.81 -4.67 -9.93
C SER A 126 -8.37 -6.07 -10.17
N VAL A 127 -9.41 -6.16 -11.01
CA VAL A 127 -9.86 -7.45 -11.51
C VAL A 127 -8.83 -7.98 -12.49
N ASP A 128 -8.04 -8.97 -12.07
CA ASP A 128 -7.22 -9.74 -12.99
C ASP A 128 -8.13 -10.43 -14.01
N PRO A 129 -8.01 -10.15 -15.33
CA PRO A 129 -8.80 -10.81 -16.35
C PRO A 129 -8.65 -12.35 -16.31
N ALA A 130 -7.53 -12.86 -15.78
CA ALA A 130 -7.28 -14.30 -15.68
C ALA A 130 -8.16 -15.01 -14.63
N ALA A 131 -8.74 -14.29 -13.67
CA ALA A 131 -9.61 -14.87 -12.64
C ALA A 131 -11.02 -15.22 -13.16
N ARG A 132 -11.40 -14.80 -14.37
CA ARG A 132 -12.70 -15.12 -15.00
C ARG A 132 -12.74 -16.48 -15.72
N GLY A 133 -11.69 -17.30 -15.61
CA GLY A 133 -11.51 -18.51 -16.43
C GLY A 133 -11.84 -19.86 -15.79
N ALA A 134 -12.48 -19.91 -14.62
CA ALA A 134 -12.80 -21.18 -13.96
C ALA A 134 -14.27 -21.29 -13.59
N GLU A 135 -15.16 -21.25 -14.59
CA GLU A 135 -16.46 -21.90 -14.44
C GLU A 135 -16.25 -23.42 -14.60
N PRO A 136 -16.62 -24.26 -13.62
CA PRO A 136 -16.65 -25.69 -13.81
C PRO A 136 -17.77 -26.00 -14.81
N GLY A 137 -17.40 -26.51 -15.99
CA GLY A 137 -18.38 -27.01 -16.96
C GLY A 137 -19.23 -28.13 -16.34
N PRO A 138 -20.54 -28.22 -16.66
CA PRO A 138 -21.42 -29.24 -16.12
C PRO A 138 -20.99 -30.66 -16.55
N PRO A 139 -21.39 -31.69 -15.77
CA PRO A 139 -20.88 -33.06 -15.85
C PRO A 139 -21.19 -33.80 -17.16
#